data_AF-A0A0S7YYQ2-F1
#
_entry.id   AF-A0A0S7YYQ2-F1
#
_cell.length_a   1.000
_cell.length_b   1.000
_cell.length_c   1.000
_cell.angle_alpha   90.00
_cell.angle_beta   90.00
_cell.angle_gamma   90.00
#
_symmetry.space_group_name_H-M   'P 1'
#
loop_
_entity.id
_entity.type
_entity.pdbx_description
1 polymer ?
#
loop_
_entity_poly.entity_id
_entity_poly.type
_entity_poly.pdbx_seq_one_letter_code
_entity_poly.pdbx_strand_id
1 'polypeptide(L)'
;MSVDEEIFVLDGVLELDGRRLGPHFYAFIPGGFVRRRLAAPDGARVIVFFSGEPVAAEPGCFDPARVVPGVDTRRMTAMRGPRRHMASEGFRHEGTVHKLLFDDPLTGDKTWLAGLAPYWSIDSIETHPVCEEQFALSGDVHLPCGVMREGCYFWRPAGIPHGPFGTTGGALHLCRGKGGPFATAFAPSPEPFGWDPPYRPVLPEEYARLVPDSYDGCRADWLQP
;
A
#
# COMPACT_ATOMS: atom_id res chain seq x y z
N MET A 1 -2.99 5.34 -22.07
CA MET A 1 -3.72 6.28 -21.17
C MET A 1 -2.82 7.47 -20.91
N SER A 2 -3.40 8.62 -20.54
CA SER A 2 -2.63 9.85 -20.23
C SER A 2 -1.95 9.84 -18.85
N VAL A 3 -2.29 8.89 -17.99
CA VAL A 3 -1.84 8.83 -16.59
C VAL A 3 -1.08 7.54 -16.28
N ASP A 4 -0.29 7.56 -15.21
CA ASP A 4 0.40 6.38 -14.69
C ASP A 4 -0.61 5.43 -14.03
N GLU A 5 -0.35 4.13 -14.14
CA GLU A 5 -1.19 3.06 -13.62
C GLU A 5 -0.34 2.05 -12.84
N GLU A 6 -0.78 1.75 -11.62
CA GLU A 6 -0.22 0.67 -10.79
C GLU A 6 -1.26 -0.43 -10.65
N ILE A 7 -0.83 -1.69 -10.79
CA ILE A 7 -1.71 -2.86 -10.68
C ILE A 7 -1.12 -3.80 -9.63
N PHE A 8 -1.94 -4.23 -8.68
CA PHE A 8 -1.62 -5.32 -7.77
C PHE A 8 -2.69 -6.41 -7.84
N VAL A 9 -2.31 -7.65 -8.13
CA VAL A 9 -3.25 -8.77 -8.24
C VAL A 9 -3.54 -9.35 -6.87
N LEU A 10 -4.79 -9.31 -6.42
CA LEU A 10 -5.23 -9.91 -5.17
C LEU A 10 -5.54 -11.39 -5.33
N ASP A 11 -6.26 -11.74 -6.39
CA ASP A 11 -6.71 -13.10 -6.67
C ASP A 11 -6.88 -13.33 -8.19
N GLY A 12 -6.86 -14.60 -8.61
CA GLY A 12 -6.98 -14.99 -10.02
C GLY A 12 -5.74 -14.64 -10.86
N VAL A 13 -5.92 -14.51 -12.18
CA VAL A 13 -4.83 -14.25 -13.12
C VAL A 13 -5.19 -13.14 -14.10
N LEU A 14 -4.37 -12.10 -14.14
CA LEU A 14 -4.43 -11.03 -15.12
C LEU A 14 -3.40 -11.26 -16.24
N GLU A 15 -3.83 -11.23 -17.49
CA GLU A 15 -2.96 -11.25 -18.66
C GLU A 15 -2.68 -9.83 -19.13
N LEU A 16 -1.44 -9.37 -19.01
CA LEU A 16 -0.96 -8.06 -19.47
C LEU A 16 0.06 -8.24 -20.59
N ASP A 17 -0.30 -7.87 -21.82
CA ASP A 17 0.58 -7.97 -23.01
C ASP A 17 1.24 -9.35 -23.19
N GLY A 18 0.49 -10.42 -22.90
CA GLY A 18 0.95 -11.81 -23.00
C GLY A 18 1.66 -12.34 -21.75
N ARG A 19 1.89 -11.50 -20.73
CA ARG A 19 2.40 -11.93 -19.42
C ARG A 19 1.25 -12.29 -18.49
N ARG A 20 1.37 -13.43 -17.80
CA ARG A 20 0.41 -13.86 -16.78
C ARG A 20 0.87 -13.34 -15.41
N LEU A 21 0.05 -12.47 -14.81
CA LEU A 21 0.23 -11.90 -13.49
C LEU A 21 -0.72 -12.63 -12.53
N GLY A 22 -0.18 -13.52 -11.71
CA GLY A 22 -0.95 -14.25 -10.70
C GLY A 22 -1.10 -13.45 -9.39
N PRO A 23 -1.66 -14.06 -8.33
CA PRO A 23 -1.82 -13.40 -7.04
C PRO A 23 -0.50 -12.86 -6.51
N HIS A 24 -0.54 -11.63 -5.97
CA HIS A 24 0.57 -10.86 -5.45
C HIS A 24 1.62 -10.44 -6.51
N PHE A 25 1.24 -10.40 -7.78
CA PHE A 25 2.03 -9.68 -8.77
C PHE A 25 1.76 -8.17 -8.69
N TYR A 26 2.82 -7.39 -8.90
CA TYR A 26 2.75 -5.93 -9.04
C TYR A 26 3.24 -5.49 -10.42
N ALA A 27 2.58 -4.51 -11.02
CA ALA A 27 3.01 -3.87 -12.26
C ALA A 27 2.85 -2.33 -12.17
N PHE A 28 3.72 -1.62 -12.89
CA PHE A 28 3.67 -0.17 -13.08
C PHE A 28 3.73 0.12 -14.57
N ILE A 29 2.75 0.88 -15.07
CA ILE A 29 2.59 1.24 -16.47
C ILE A 29 2.58 2.78 -16.53
N PRO A 30 3.62 3.44 -17.08
CA PRO A 30 3.64 4.89 -17.15
C PRO A 30 2.61 5.43 -18.15
N GLY A 31 2.16 6.66 -17.92
CA GLY A 31 1.36 7.41 -18.89
C GLY A 31 2.04 7.46 -20.25
N GLY A 32 1.26 7.35 -21.33
CA GLY A 32 1.77 7.25 -22.70
C GLY A 32 2.16 5.83 -23.14
N PHE A 33 2.28 4.86 -22.22
CA PHE A 33 2.54 3.46 -22.58
C PHE A 33 1.38 2.83 -23.37
N VAL A 34 1.72 2.08 -24.42
CA VAL A 34 0.76 1.38 -25.28
C VAL A 34 0.55 -0.05 -24.79
N ARG A 35 -0.47 -0.23 -23.94
CA ARG A 35 -0.97 -1.55 -23.55
C ARG A 35 -1.75 -2.16 -24.71
N ARG A 36 -1.29 -3.31 -25.23
CA ARG A 36 -1.89 -3.99 -26.39
C ARG A 36 -3.06 -4.89 -25.99
N ARG A 37 -2.93 -5.59 -24.87
CA ARG A 37 -3.95 -6.51 -24.38
C ARG A 37 -3.98 -6.56 -22.85
N LEU A 38 -5.18 -6.47 -22.31
CA LEU A 38 -5.50 -6.74 -20.92
C LEU A 38 -6.67 -7.72 -20.88
N ALA A 39 -6.50 -8.87 -20.23
CA ALA A 39 -7.55 -9.88 -20.15
C ALA A 39 -7.48 -10.64 -18.83
N ALA A 40 -8.61 -11.18 -18.37
CA ALA A 40 -8.66 -12.12 -17.26
C ALA A 40 -9.66 -13.23 -17.64
N PRO A 41 -9.26 -14.18 -18.49
CA PRO A 41 -10.19 -15.16 -19.08
C PRO A 41 -10.91 -16.00 -18.01
N ASP A 42 -10.22 -16.31 -16.91
CA ASP A 42 -10.75 -17.08 -15.77
C ASP A 42 -11.17 -16.18 -14.59
N GLY A 43 -11.16 -14.86 -14.78
CA GLY A 43 -11.40 -13.87 -13.72
C GLY A 43 -10.14 -13.50 -12.92
N ALA A 44 -10.13 -12.25 -12.42
CA ALA A 44 -9.10 -11.73 -11.53
C ALA A 44 -9.68 -10.62 -10.65
N ARG A 45 -9.17 -10.51 -9.42
CA ARG A 45 -9.45 -9.39 -8.53
C ARG A 45 -8.16 -8.61 -8.35
N VAL A 46 -8.20 -7.31 -8.64
CA VAL A 46 -7.01 -6.46 -8.68
C VAL A 46 -7.28 -5.15 -7.94
N ILE A 47 -6.24 -4.57 -7.39
CA ILE A 47 -6.20 -3.16 -7.00
C ILE A 47 -5.54 -2.41 -8.14
N VAL A 48 -6.16 -1.32 -8.57
CA VAL A 48 -5.60 -0.42 -9.57
C VAL A 48 -5.54 0.98 -8.99
N PHE A 49 -4.39 1.62 -9.11
CA PHE A 49 -4.22 3.04 -8.80
C PHE A 49 -3.92 3.79 -10.08
N PHE A 50 -4.58 4.93 -10.27
CA PHE A 50 -4.27 5.87 -11.35
C PHE A 50 -3.71 7.15 -10.75
N SER A 51 -2.68 7.73 -11.37
CA SER A 51 -2.10 9.01 -10.91
C SER A 51 -2.97 10.23 -11.22
N GLY A 52 -4.08 10.03 -11.94
CA GLY A 52 -5.08 11.03 -12.27
C GLY A 52 -6.28 10.37 -12.94
N GLU A 53 -7.13 11.17 -13.58
CA GLU A 53 -8.29 10.65 -14.32
C GLU A 53 -7.84 9.77 -15.50
N PRO A 54 -8.25 8.48 -15.55
CA PRO A 54 -7.79 7.55 -16.58
C PRO A 54 -8.52 7.79 -17.90
N VAL A 55 -8.04 8.77 -18.66
CA VAL A 55 -8.59 9.09 -19.99
C VAL A 55 -7.79 8.35 -21.07
N ALA A 56 -8.52 7.87 -22.09
CA ALA A 56 -7.90 7.34 -23.29
C ALA A 56 -7.08 8.44 -23.97
N ALA A 57 -5.85 8.11 -24.36
CA ALA A 57 -4.94 9.05 -24.99
C ALA A 57 -4.18 8.33 -26.09
N GLU A 58 -3.78 9.08 -27.12
CA GLU A 58 -2.86 8.61 -28.13
C GLU A 58 -1.54 8.14 -27.49
N PRO A 59 -0.84 7.19 -28.12
CA PRO A 59 0.51 6.80 -27.71
C PRO A 59 1.40 8.02 -27.48
N GLY A 60 1.96 8.12 -26.27
CA GLY A 60 2.80 9.22 -25.85
C GLY A 60 4.25 8.80 -25.66
N CYS A 61 5.13 9.78 -25.49
CA CYS A 61 6.47 9.50 -24.97
C CYS A 61 6.35 9.06 -23.50
N PHE A 62 7.09 8.03 -23.12
CA PHE A 62 7.23 7.58 -21.74
C PHE A 62 8.69 7.20 -21.49
N ASP A 63 9.13 7.24 -20.23
CA ASP A 63 10.44 6.73 -19.85
C ASP A 63 10.37 5.20 -19.70
N PRO A 64 11.06 4.41 -20.54
CA PRO A 64 11.04 2.95 -20.44
C PRO A 64 11.59 2.42 -19.10
N ALA A 65 12.44 3.19 -18.40
CA ALA A 65 12.99 2.80 -17.11
C ALA A 65 11.92 2.77 -16.00
N ARG A 66 10.78 3.45 -16.18
CA ARG A 66 9.67 3.45 -15.22
C ARG A 66 8.78 2.22 -15.34
N VAL A 67 8.88 1.44 -16.43
CA VAL A 67 7.98 0.29 -16.66
C VAL A 67 8.34 -0.87 -15.72
N VAL A 68 7.38 -1.30 -14.89
CA VAL A 68 7.46 -2.57 -14.16
C VAL A 68 6.48 -3.54 -14.81
N PRO A 69 6.93 -4.47 -15.67
CA PRO A 69 6.05 -5.28 -16.52
C PRO A 69 5.31 -6.41 -15.78
N GLY A 70 5.43 -6.49 -14.46
CA GLY A 70 4.94 -7.59 -13.63
C GLY A 70 6.06 -8.26 -12.84
N VAL A 71 6.08 -8.05 -11.53
CA VAL A 71 6.99 -8.71 -10.58
C VAL A 71 6.21 -9.62 -9.63
N ASP A 72 6.64 -10.88 -9.49
CA ASP A 72 6.10 -11.79 -8.46
C ASP A 72 6.67 -11.38 -7.11
N THR A 73 5.88 -10.64 -6.32
CA THR A 73 6.38 -10.09 -5.06
C THR A 73 6.74 -11.20 -4.06
N ARG A 74 6.17 -12.39 -4.17
CA ARG A 74 6.49 -13.53 -3.28
C ARG A 74 7.90 -14.06 -3.51
N ARG A 75 8.41 -13.96 -4.74
CA ARG A 75 9.76 -14.39 -5.12
C ARG A 75 10.83 -13.35 -4.86
N MET A 76 10.46 -12.11 -4.56
CA MET A 76 11.42 -11.06 -4.20
C MET A 76 12.06 -11.36 -2.85
N THR A 77 13.36 -11.11 -2.76
CA THR A 77 14.09 -11.11 -1.48
C THR A 77 13.60 -9.94 -0.64
N ALA A 78 13.15 -10.23 0.58
CA ALA A 78 12.77 -9.21 1.54
C ALA A 78 14.00 -8.49 2.09
N MET A 79 13.94 -7.16 2.12
CA MET A 79 14.91 -6.33 2.82
C MET A 79 14.60 -6.34 4.32
N ARG A 80 15.65 -6.52 5.12
CA ARG A 80 15.66 -6.45 6.58
C ARG A 80 16.77 -5.47 6.99
N GLY A 81 16.65 -4.85 8.14
CA GLY A 81 17.68 -3.90 8.60
C GLY A 81 17.30 -2.43 8.38
N PRO A 82 18.29 -1.52 8.52
CA PRO A 82 18.09 -0.08 8.33
C PRO A 82 17.53 0.26 6.95
N ARG A 83 16.48 1.09 6.92
CA ARG A 83 15.73 1.45 5.71
C ARG A 83 16.38 2.62 4.93
N ARG A 84 17.66 2.50 4.58
CA ARG A 84 18.41 3.56 3.88
C ARG A 84 17.78 3.99 2.55
N HIS A 85 17.18 3.05 1.82
CA HIS A 85 16.45 3.32 0.57
C HIS A 85 15.15 4.13 0.77
N MET A 86 14.66 4.24 2.01
CA MET A 86 13.51 5.06 2.39
C MET A 86 13.94 6.41 3.01
N ALA A 87 15.24 6.76 2.95
CA ALA A 87 15.80 7.97 3.56
C ALA A 87 15.31 8.20 5.02
N SER A 88 15.15 7.11 5.77
CA SER A 88 14.54 7.11 7.10
C SER A 88 15.57 6.58 8.11
N GLU A 89 15.85 7.36 9.14
CA GLU A 89 16.77 7.02 10.24
C GLU A 89 16.00 6.92 11.56
N GLY A 90 16.54 6.20 12.55
CA GLY A 90 15.90 6.07 13.87
C GLY A 90 14.74 5.06 13.96
N PHE A 91 14.42 4.36 12.87
CA PHE A 91 13.40 3.32 12.86
C PHE A 91 13.87 2.01 13.53
N ARG A 92 13.06 1.47 14.45
CA ARG A 92 13.21 0.11 14.99
C ARG A 92 12.76 -0.92 13.95
N HIS A 93 13.73 -1.48 13.24
CA HIS A 93 13.49 -2.33 12.08
C HIS A 93 13.34 -3.82 12.39
N GLU A 94 13.68 -4.23 13.62
CA GLU A 94 13.55 -5.60 14.07
C GLU A 94 12.09 -6.06 13.96
N GLY A 95 11.86 -7.26 13.42
CA GLY A 95 10.50 -7.78 13.22
C GLY A 95 9.75 -7.22 12.00
N THR A 96 10.39 -6.38 11.18
CA THR A 96 9.80 -5.88 9.93
C THR A 96 10.53 -6.36 8.68
N VAL A 97 9.81 -6.46 7.57
CA VAL A 97 10.35 -6.77 6.23
C VAL A 97 9.79 -5.82 5.19
N HIS A 98 10.64 -5.39 4.25
CA HIS A 98 10.25 -4.50 3.15
C HIS A 98 10.54 -5.13 1.79
N LYS A 99 9.69 -4.87 0.80
CA LYS A 99 9.97 -5.16 -0.62
C LYS A 99 9.65 -3.92 -1.44
N LEU A 100 10.68 -3.24 -1.94
CA LEU A 100 10.53 -2.06 -2.80
C LEU A 100 10.08 -2.53 -4.19
N LEU A 101 8.84 -2.19 -4.55
CA LEU A 101 8.20 -2.62 -5.79
C LEU A 101 8.43 -1.62 -6.92
N PHE A 102 8.47 -0.33 -6.57
CA PHE A 102 8.70 0.77 -7.50
C PHE A 102 9.37 1.94 -6.78
N ASP A 103 10.32 2.55 -7.46
CA ASP A 103 11.05 3.74 -7.05
C ASP A 103 11.17 4.64 -8.28
N ASP A 104 10.36 5.70 -8.33
CA ASP A 104 10.23 6.52 -9.54
C ASP A 104 11.45 7.44 -9.70
N PRO A 105 12.30 7.24 -10.72
CA PRO A 105 13.46 8.11 -10.94
C PRO A 105 13.08 9.56 -11.30
N LEU A 106 11.84 9.80 -11.74
CA LEU A 106 11.38 11.12 -12.14
C LEU A 106 10.84 11.94 -10.96
N THR A 107 10.02 11.31 -10.12
CA THR A 107 9.24 12.00 -9.08
C THR A 107 9.75 11.73 -7.67
N GLY A 108 10.43 10.59 -7.46
CA GLY A 108 10.78 10.09 -6.13
C GLY A 108 9.65 9.34 -5.42
N ASP A 109 8.49 9.18 -6.07
CA ASP A 109 7.39 8.37 -5.57
C ASP A 109 7.81 6.91 -5.38
N LYS A 110 7.25 6.25 -4.36
CA LYS A 110 7.61 4.86 -4.03
C LYS A 110 6.38 4.00 -3.80
N THR A 111 6.49 2.73 -4.17
CA THR A 111 5.52 1.67 -3.82
C THR A 111 6.28 0.49 -3.22
N TRP A 112 5.83 -0.02 -2.09
CA TRP A 112 6.49 -1.12 -1.40
C TRP A 112 5.49 -2.04 -0.67
N LEU A 113 5.94 -3.25 -0.35
CA LEU A 113 5.26 -4.08 0.65
C LEU A 113 5.94 -3.89 2.00
N ALA A 114 5.15 -3.69 3.06
CA ALA A 114 5.58 -3.71 4.44
C ALA A 114 4.99 -4.95 5.13
N GLY A 115 5.85 -5.78 5.70
CA GLY A 115 5.45 -6.92 6.53
C GLY A 115 5.87 -6.73 7.97
N LEU A 116 4.97 -7.03 8.90
CA LEU A 116 5.16 -6.92 10.34
C LEU A 116 5.00 -8.30 10.99
N ALA A 117 5.92 -8.68 11.88
CA ALA A 117 5.84 -9.93 12.63
C ALA A 117 4.69 -9.91 13.65
N PRO A 118 4.14 -11.08 14.04
CA PRO A 118 3.17 -11.15 15.14
C PRO A 118 3.68 -10.51 16.42
N TYR A 119 2.79 -9.82 17.15
CA TYR A 119 3.08 -9.05 18.37
C TYR A 119 4.16 -7.98 18.22
N TRP A 120 4.43 -7.53 16.99
CA TRP A 120 5.31 -6.40 16.76
C TRP A 120 4.58 -5.08 17.03
N SER A 121 5.26 -4.14 17.67
CA SER A 121 4.76 -2.78 17.90
C SER A 121 5.89 -1.76 17.97
N ILE A 122 5.56 -0.50 17.70
CA ILE A 122 6.40 0.66 17.95
C ILE A 122 5.69 1.67 18.84
N ASP A 123 6.48 2.37 19.63
CA ASP A 123 6.11 3.44 20.56
C ASP A 123 6.49 4.84 20.03
N SER A 124 6.81 4.93 18.74
CA SER A 124 7.05 6.19 18.04
C SER A 124 5.90 6.56 17.11
N ILE A 125 5.79 7.85 16.84
CA ILE A 125 4.99 8.38 15.73
C ILE A 125 5.87 8.62 14.50
N GLU A 126 5.27 8.44 13.33
CA GLU A 126 5.88 8.65 12.03
C GLU A 126 5.22 9.85 11.34
N THR A 127 6.03 10.69 10.70
CA THR A 127 5.56 11.79 9.85
C THR A 127 6.32 11.76 8.52
N HIS A 128 5.58 11.85 7.41
CA HIS A 128 6.16 11.83 6.06
C HIS A 128 5.97 13.19 5.35
N PRO A 129 6.93 13.62 4.49
CA PRO A 129 6.80 14.85 3.70
C PRO A 129 5.89 14.69 2.47
N VAL A 130 5.40 13.48 2.23
CA VAL A 130 4.55 13.10 1.08
C VAL A 130 3.28 12.43 1.57
N CYS A 131 2.31 12.29 0.69
CA CYS A 131 1.13 11.49 0.97
C CYS A 131 1.52 10.02 1.20
N GLU A 132 0.89 9.39 2.19
CA GLU A 132 0.97 7.94 2.40
C GLU A 132 -0.38 7.28 2.18
N GLU A 133 -0.39 6.21 1.40
CA GLU A 133 -1.55 5.34 1.22
C GLU A 133 -1.18 3.91 1.56
N GLN A 134 -2.09 3.17 2.17
CA GLN A 134 -1.90 1.74 2.41
C GLN A 134 -3.17 0.92 2.20
N PHE A 135 -2.99 -0.27 1.65
CA PHE A 135 -3.99 -1.32 1.60
C PHE A 135 -3.53 -2.54 2.39
N ALA A 136 -4.35 -3.00 3.33
CA ALA A 136 -4.07 -4.18 4.14
C ALA A 136 -4.34 -5.45 3.32
N LEU A 137 -3.28 -6.15 2.92
CA LEU A 137 -3.35 -7.39 2.14
C LEU A 137 -3.65 -8.61 3.02
N SER A 138 -3.19 -8.61 4.26
CA SER A 138 -3.47 -9.67 5.23
C SER A 138 -3.13 -9.23 6.64
N GLY A 139 -3.81 -9.82 7.63
CA GLY A 139 -3.50 -9.62 9.04
C GLY A 139 -4.16 -8.36 9.62
N ASP A 140 -3.50 -7.75 10.59
CA ASP A 140 -4.05 -6.62 11.34
C ASP A 140 -2.99 -5.56 11.69
N VAL A 141 -3.41 -4.29 11.70
CA VAL A 141 -2.61 -3.18 12.23
C VAL A 141 -3.48 -2.33 13.15
N HIS A 142 -3.06 -2.26 14.40
CA HIS A 142 -3.69 -1.51 15.48
C HIS A 142 -3.16 -0.09 15.48
N LEU A 143 -4.03 0.89 15.29
CA LEU A 143 -3.74 2.33 15.25
C LEU A 143 -4.62 3.05 16.27
N PRO A 144 -4.27 4.28 16.69
CA PRO A 144 -5.10 5.03 17.66
C PRO A 144 -6.56 5.26 17.22
N CYS A 145 -6.81 5.26 15.91
CA CYS A 145 -8.14 5.44 15.32
C CYS A 145 -8.90 4.13 15.04
N GLY A 146 -8.36 2.97 15.43
CA GLY A 146 -8.98 1.66 15.26
C GLY A 146 -8.03 0.62 14.67
N VAL A 147 -8.57 -0.56 14.38
CA VAL A 147 -7.80 -1.69 13.83
C VAL A 147 -8.07 -1.83 12.34
N MET A 148 -7.03 -1.69 11.52
CA MET A 148 -7.08 -2.07 10.12
C MET A 148 -6.95 -3.59 10.00
N ARG A 149 -7.81 -4.19 9.17
CA ARG A 149 -7.79 -5.62 8.83
C ARG A 149 -7.69 -5.80 7.32
N GLU A 150 -7.54 -7.03 6.86
CA GLU A 150 -7.54 -7.34 5.43
C GLU A 150 -8.69 -6.64 4.68
N GLY A 151 -8.35 -5.96 3.59
CA GLY A 151 -9.29 -5.15 2.79
C GLY A 151 -9.45 -3.71 3.23
N CYS A 152 -8.94 -3.33 4.41
CA CYS A 152 -8.91 -1.92 4.83
C CYS A 152 -7.94 -1.11 3.97
N TYR A 153 -8.31 0.14 3.73
CA TYR A 153 -7.51 1.13 3.03
C TYR A 153 -7.44 2.42 3.85
N PHE A 154 -6.31 3.11 3.82
CA PHE A 154 -6.27 4.51 4.21
C PHE A 154 -5.50 5.34 3.20
N TRP A 155 -5.81 6.63 3.23
CA TRP A 155 -5.09 7.70 2.56
C TRP A 155 -4.79 8.78 3.60
N ARG A 156 -3.55 9.27 3.64
CA ARG A 156 -3.13 10.32 4.57
C ARG A 156 -2.34 11.39 3.82
N PRO A 157 -2.66 12.68 3.99
CA PRO A 157 -1.88 13.75 3.38
C PRO A 157 -0.50 13.89 4.04
N ALA A 158 0.41 14.59 3.35
CA ALA A 158 1.74 14.91 3.87
C ALA A 158 1.68 15.66 5.21
N GLY A 159 2.65 15.39 6.08
CA GLY A 159 2.85 16.12 7.34
C GLY A 159 1.93 15.72 8.50
N ILE A 160 1.02 14.75 8.30
CA ILE A 160 0.16 14.27 9.39
C ILE A 160 0.87 13.15 10.16
N PRO A 161 1.10 13.31 11.48
CA PRO A 161 1.71 12.27 12.30
C PRO A 161 0.78 11.08 12.52
N HIS A 162 1.32 9.87 12.57
CA HIS A 162 0.57 8.65 12.91
C HIS A 162 1.39 7.66 13.73
N GLY A 163 0.69 6.72 14.35
CA GLY A 163 1.24 5.84 15.36
C GLY A 163 0.86 6.32 16.77
N PRO A 164 1.28 5.61 17.81
CA PRO A 164 2.03 4.36 17.76
C PRO A 164 1.18 3.24 17.14
N PHE A 165 1.80 2.19 16.62
CA PHE A 165 1.07 1.10 15.99
C PHE A 165 1.75 -0.25 16.19
N GLY A 166 0.98 -1.31 15.98
CA GLY A 166 1.43 -2.67 16.12
C GLY A 166 0.46 -3.67 15.51
N THR A 167 0.77 -4.95 15.67
CA THR A 167 0.00 -6.05 15.09
C THR A 167 -0.04 -7.22 16.05
N THR A 168 -1.19 -7.88 16.13
CA THR A 168 -1.38 -9.11 16.91
C THR A 168 -0.95 -10.33 16.08
N GLY A 169 -1.56 -10.52 14.91
CA GLY A 169 -1.36 -11.70 14.07
C GLY A 169 -0.22 -11.60 13.06
N GLY A 170 0.45 -10.45 12.99
CA GLY A 170 1.30 -10.07 11.86
C GLY A 170 0.49 -9.36 10.78
N ALA A 171 1.20 -8.68 9.88
CA ALA A 171 0.55 -7.91 8.82
C ALA A 171 1.34 -7.93 7.52
N LEU A 172 0.65 -7.79 6.39
CA LEU A 172 1.23 -7.47 5.09
C LEU A 172 0.42 -6.34 4.45
N HIS A 173 1.09 -5.23 4.16
CA HIS A 173 0.47 -4.03 3.60
C HIS A 173 1.14 -3.68 2.27
N LEU A 174 0.33 -3.25 1.29
CA LEU A 174 0.79 -2.54 0.12
C LEU A 174 0.79 -1.04 0.44
N CYS A 175 1.96 -0.42 0.43
CA CYS A 175 2.16 0.96 0.82
C CYS A 175 2.62 1.79 -0.38
N ARG A 176 2.18 3.04 -0.44
CA ARG A 176 2.54 4.01 -1.48
C ARG A 176 2.87 5.36 -0.85
N GLY A 177 3.93 5.98 -1.35
CA GLY A 177 4.35 7.34 -1.04
C GLY A 177 4.25 8.19 -2.29
N LYS A 178 3.35 9.18 -2.31
CA LYS A 178 3.03 9.98 -3.51
C LYS A 178 3.21 11.48 -3.29
N GLY A 179 3.82 12.16 -4.26
CA GLY A 179 4.03 13.60 -4.25
C GLY A 179 5.48 14.03 -4.02
N GLY A 180 6.45 13.14 -4.23
CA GLY A 180 7.87 13.48 -4.11
C GLY A 180 8.73 12.42 -3.41
N PRO A 181 9.98 12.77 -3.04
CA PRO A 181 10.87 11.89 -2.31
C PRO A 181 10.31 11.47 -0.94
N PHE A 182 10.20 10.16 -0.72
CA PHE A 182 9.77 9.61 0.56
C PHE A 182 10.86 9.72 1.65
N ALA A 183 10.45 10.09 2.86
CA ALA A 183 11.26 10.04 4.08
C ALA A 183 10.35 9.89 5.30
N THR A 184 10.91 9.52 6.45
CA THR A 184 10.17 9.44 7.72
C THR A 184 10.90 10.19 8.82
N ALA A 185 10.21 11.13 9.45
CA ALA A 185 10.62 11.71 10.71
C ALA A 185 9.96 10.93 11.85
N PHE A 186 10.77 10.44 12.79
CA PHE A 186 10.29 9.73 13.98
C PHE A 186 10.33 10.64 15.19
N ALA A 187 9.29 10.58 16.01
CA ALA A 187 9.28 11.19 17.34
C ALA A 187 8.69 10.21 18.36
N PRO A 188 9.03 10.34 19.65
CA PRO A 188 8.35 9.59 20.70
C PRO A 188 6.84 9.83 20.64
N SER A 189 6.05 8.78 20.82
CA SER A 189 4.61 8.95 20.93
C SER A 189 4.23 9.65 22.25
N PRO A 190 3.28 10.61 22.24
CA PRO A 190 2.77 11.21 23.47
C PRO A 190 1.92 10.23 24.31
N GLU A 191 1.37 9.20 23.68
CA GLU A 191 0.56 8.16 24.32
C GLU A 191 1.16 6.77 24.08
N PRO A 192 1.06 5.83 25.04
CA PRO A 192 1.54 4.48 24.83
C PRO A 192 0.74 3.75 23.75
N PHE A 193 1.36 2.76 23.12
CA PHE A 193 0.66 1.85 22.21
C PHE A 193 -0.44 1.07 22.94
N GLY A 194 -1.60 0.92 22.29
CA GLY A 194 -2.75 0.17 22.80
C GLY A 194 -3.19 -0.93 21.84
N TRP A 195 -3.46 -2.13 22.38
CA TRP A 195 -3.94 -3.28 21.62
C TRP A 195 -5.43 -3.20 21.28
N ASP A 196 -6.22 -2.43 22.03
CA ASP A 196 -7.67 -2.36 21.83
C ASP A 196 -8.12 -0.91 21.58
N PRO A 197 -7.68 -0.27 20.48
CA PRO A 197 -8.06 1.10 20.19
C PRO A 197 -9.54 1.18 19.82
N PRO A 198 -10.26 2.25 20.24
CA PRO A 198 -11.64 2.45 19.82
C PRO A 198 -11.72 2.69 18.31
N TYR A 199 -12.79 2.23 17.67
CA TYR A 199 -13.04 2.52 16.26
C TYR A 199 -13.43 4.00 16.09
N ARG A 200 -12.51 4.80 15.57
CA ARG A 200 -12.66 6.26 15.39
C ARG A 200 -11.95 6.71 14.10
N PRO A 201 -12.35 6.20 12.92
CA PRO A 201 -11.71 6.58 11.67
C PRO A 201 -11.88 8.09 11.43
N VAL A 202 -10.84 8.71 10.87
CA VAL A 202 -10.88 10.11 10.43
C VAL A 202 -11.27 10.12 8.97
N LEU A 203 -12.40 10.73 8.65
CA LEU A 203 -12.91 10.86 7.28
C LEU A 203 -13.34 12.31 7.01
N PRO A 204 -13.38 12.74 5.73
CA PRO A 204 -14.09 13.95 5.34
C PRO A 204 -15.55 13.92 5.81
N GLU A 205 -16.11 15.09 6.14
CA GLU A 205 -17.42 15.24 6.77
C GLU A 205 -18.54 14.59 5.95
N GLU A 206 -18.47 14.69 4.62
CA GLU A 206 -19.43 14.09 3.70
C GLU A 206 -19.50 12.55 3.77
N TYR A 207 -18.46 11.90 4.29
CA TYR A 207 -18.40 10.46 4.50
C TYR A 207 -18.65 10.02 5.94
N ALA A 208 -18.83 10.95 6.89
CA ALA A 208 -19.06 10.62 8.29
C ALA A 208 -20.26 9.68 8.49
N ARG A 209 -21.30 9.84 7.66
CA ARG A 209 -22.50 8.97 7.64
C ARG A 209 -22.25 7.52 7.20
N LEU A 210 -21.11 7.24 6.57
CA LEU A 210 -20.73 5.90 6.12
C LEU A 210 -19.98 5.11 7.19
N VAL A 211 -19.61 5.76 8.30
CA VAL A 211 -18.90 5.12 9.41
C VAL A 211 -19.90 4.31 10.23
N PRO A 212 -19.77 2.98 10.31
CA PRO A 212 -20.58 2.19 11.22
C PRO A 212 -20.17 2.46 12.68
N ASP A 213 -21.08 2.23 13.63
CA ASP A 213 -20.78 2.40 15.06
C ASP A 213 -19.63 1.52 15.55
N SER A 214 -19.39 0.40 14.86
CA SER A 214 -18.28 -0.53 15.08
C SER A 214 -17.85 -1.18 13.77
N TYR A 215 -16.56 -1.53 13.67
CA TYR A 215 -16.02 -2.30 12.54
C TYR A 215 -15.29 -3.54 13.06
N ASP A 216 -15.95 -4.71 12.96
CA ASP A 216 -15.38 -6.00 13.37
C ASP A 216 -14.52 -6.65 12.27
N GLY A 217 -14.18 -5.90 11.22
CA GLY A 217 -13.59 -6.44 10.00
C GLY A 217 -14.64 -6.82 8.97
N CYS A 218 -14.20 -7.05 7.74
CA CYS A 218 -14.98 -7.76 6.75
C CYS A 218 -15.24 -9.18 7.31
N ARG A 219 -16.40 -9.41 7.95
CA ARG A 219 -16.98 -10.75 8.01
C ARG A 219 -17.31 -11.10 6.58
N ALA A 220 -16.32 -11.64 5.90
CA ALA A 220 -16.56 -12.20 4.63
C ALA A 220 -17.27 -13.52 4.87
N ASP A 221 -18.59 -13.44 5.01
CA ASP A 221 -19.50 -14.55 4.76
C ASP A 221 -19.36 -14.91 3.27
N TRP A 222 -18.20 -15.44 2.91
CA TRP A 222 -17.95 -16.03 1.60
C TRP A 222 -18.71 -17.35 1.60
N LEU A 223 -20.00 -17.29 1.26
CA LEU A 223 -20.84 -18.41 0.83
C LEU A 223 -20.72 -19.66 1.72
N GLN A 224 -21.61 -19.79 2.70
CA GLN A 224 -22.04 -21.14 3.07
C GLN A 224 -22.76 -21.75 1.86
N PRO A 225 -22.58 -23.06 1.57
CA PRO A 225 -23.14 -23.71 0.39
C PRO A 225 -24.67 -23.60 0.31
#